data_AF-A0AAV8Q2V9-F1
#
_entry.id   AF-A0AAV8Q2V9-F1
#
_cell.length_a   1.000
_cell.length_b   1.000
_cell.length_c   1.000
_cell.angle_alpha   90.00
_cell.angle_beta   90.00
_cell.angle_gamma   90.00
#
_symmetry.space_group_name_H-M   'P 1'
#
loop_
_entity.id
_entity.type
_entity.pdbx_description
1 polymer ?
#
loop_
_entity_poly.entity_id
_entity_poly.type
_entity_poly.pdbx_seq_one_letter_code
_entity_poly.pdbx_strand_id
1 'polypeptide(L)'
;MTGALQYLETQRHEQPELADWYSAFADLYQRKLWHQLTLKLEQFVRLAVVQGGDSLIQLYHNFIAEFETKISLLKFAHFAVVVSHQYSEKQAAISYLDGIIEKLCATRDLRNEETIVYVNMQIAEINLEIGNQKECKRLLEQGKTTLDSMTDIDPSVHAKYYWMSSQYHKSRQEFAEFYKSTLLHLAYTTVETLSESFKLDLAFDLSLSALLGDNIYNFGELLAHPIINSLIGTNVEWLYHILHAFNTGNLLRYQELCRVHNIALRAQPALVENEKKLLEKINILCLMEIISSRPSEDRTIPLSVIAERTKLSIEDVEYLLMKSLSVHLIEGIIDQVEGTVHVSWVQPRVLGIPQIRSLRGRLDTWVGKVRAALFLFASSAFAVGQERSFWFIAPPRKHKAKTELHHFYSLPILVRIQEMVVGLLNANPTVYKKKERRARNVPTIIDEYAVEPIDEQEIFDYIRDIKDPEHPYSLEELKVVTEDSIEATDKQSYVRVTFTPTIEHCSMATLIGLCLRVKLMRSLPSRYKVDIRVAPGRHATEAEVNKQLNDKERVAAALENPNLLELVDSCLEPTYA
;
A
#
# COMPACT_ATOMS: atom_id res chain seq x y z
N MET A 1 -48.03 -22.13 4.53
CA MET A 1 -46.66 -22.30 5.04
C MET A 1 -45.78 -22.52 3.83
N THR A 2 -44.75 -21.68 3.64
CA THR A 2 -43.79 -21.85 2.55
C THR A 2 -43.08 -23.21 2.71
N GLY A 3 -42.71 -23.87 1.60
CA GLY A 3 -42.07 -25.19 1.64
C GLY A 3 -40.82 -25.22 2.52
N ALA A 4 -40.09 -24.09 2.56
CA ALA A 4 -39.01 -23.80 3.50
C ALA A 4 -39.35 -24.04 4.99
N LEU A 5 -40.50 -23.57 5.48
CA LEU A 5 -40.88 -23.68 6.90
C LEU A 5 -41.23 -25.13 7.27
N GLN A 6 -41.89 -25.86 6.36
CA GLN A 6 -42.25 -27.25 6.56
C GLN A 6 -41.01 -28.17 6.53
N TYR A 7 -40.01 -27.83 5.72
CA TYR A 7 -38.70 -28.49 5.72
C TYR A 7 -37.94 -28.27 7.04
N LEU A 8 -37.88 -27.04 7.53
CA LEU A 8 -37.22 -26.72 8.81
C LEU A 8 -37.88 -27.44 10.01
N GLU A 9 -39.21 -27.57 10.01
CA GLU A 9 -39.92 -28.33 11.04
C GLU A 9 -39.61 -29.84 10.97
N THR A 10 -39.45 -30.39 9.77
CA THR A 10 -39.08 -31.80 9.57
C THR A 10 -37.65 -32.07 10.07
N GLN A 11 -36.69 -31.21 9.72
CA GLN A 11 -35.30 -31.32 10.18
C GLN A 11 -35.16 -31.11 11.70
N ARG A 12 -36.03 -30.30 12.30
CA ARG A 12 -36.12 -30.13 13.77
C ARG A 12 -36.49 -31.45 14.48
N HIS A 13 -37.28 -32.31 13.84
CA HIS A 13 -37.66 -33.60 14.40
C HIS A 13 -36.57 -34.67 14.21
N GLU A 14 -35.77 -34.58 13.14
CA GLU A 14 -34.69 -35.52 12.83
C GLU A 14 -33.41 -35.28 13.64
N GLN A 15 -33.07 -34.03 13.98
CA GLN A 15 -31.90 -33.68 14.80
C GLN A 15 -32.25 -32.82 16.02
N PRO A 16 -32.49 -33.45 17.19
CA PRO A 16 -32.85 -32.76 18.43
C PRO A 16 -31.78 -31.77 18.94
N GLU A 17 -30.49 -32.04 18.68
CA GLU A 17 -29.38 -31.16 19.10
C GLU A 17 -29.31 -29.84 18.34
N LEU A 18 -29.87 -29.79 17.12
CA LEU A 18 -29.89 -28.59 16.26
C LEU A 18 -31.27 -27.92 16.23
N ALA A 19 -32.24 -28.44 16.99
CA ALA A 19 -33.62 -27.98 16.99
C ALA A 19 -33.77 -26.51 17.39
N ASP A 20 -32.93 -26.03 18.30
CA ASP A 20 -32.89 -24.62 18.73
C ASP A 20 -32.45 -23.69 17.59
N TRP A 21 -31.49 -24.14 16.76
CA TRP A 21 -31.02 -23.38 15.60
C TRP A 21 -32.08 -23.31 14.49
N TYR A 22 -32.73 -24.44 14.18
CA TYR A 22 -33.82 -24.47 13.20
C TYR A 22 -35.03 -23.64 13.63
N SER A 23 -35.33 -23.62 14.94
CA SER A 23 -36.40 -22.77 15.49
C SER A 23 -36.04 -21.27 15.39
N ALA A 24 -34.78 -20.91 15.65
CA ALA A 24 -34.30 -19.55 15.44
C ALA A 24 -34.34 -19.15 13.95
N PHE A 25 -34.01 -20.06 13.02
CA PHE A 25 -34.15 -19.81 11.58
C PHE A 25 -35.59 -19.57 11.16
N ALA A 26 -36.53 -20.37 11.68
CA ALA A 26 -37.95 -20.20 11.40
C ALA A 26 -38.47 -18.84 11.89
N ASP A 27 -38.12 -18.42 13.11
CA ASP A 27 -38.52 -17.11 13.67
C ASP A 27 -37.89 -15.93 12.88
N LEU A 28 -36.59 -16.00 12.57
CA LEU A 28 -35.91 -14.98 11.79
C LEU A 28 -36.43 -14.87 10.36
N TYR A 29 -36.80 -16.00 9.74
CA TYR A 29 -37.40 -16.05 8.41
C TYR A 29 -38.82 -15.47 8.42
N GLN A 30 -39.65 -15.82 9.41
CA GLN A 30 -40.99 -15.24 9.58
C GLN A 30 -40.94 -13.72 9.78
N ARG A 31 -39.96 -13.22 10.55
CA ARG A 31 -39.72 -11.80 10.79
C ARG A 31 -39.01 -11.09 9.63
N LYS A 32 -38.59 -11.81 8.58
CA LYS A 32 -37.87 -11.30 7.40
C LYS A 32 -36.56 -10.56 7.74
N LEU A 33 -35.85 -11.01 8.78
CA LEU A 33 -34.57 -10.43 9.21
C LEU A 33 -33.39 -11.12 8.51
N TRP A 34 -33.20 -10.82 7.21
CA TRP A 34 -32.23 -11.52 6.34
C TRP A 34 -30.78 -11.43 6.81
N HIS A 35 -30.34 -10.27 7.29
CA HIS A 35 -28.96 -10.08 7.75
C HIS A 35 -28.62 -10.95 8.97
N GLN A 36 -29.50 -10.96 9.98
CA GLN A 36 -29.32 -11.78 11.18
C GLN A 36 -29.43 -13.27 10.86
N LEU A 37 -30.34 -13.64 9.95
CA LEU A 37 -30.44 -15.00 9.43
C LEU A 37 -29.12 -15.43 8.77
N THR A 38 -28.49 -14.57 7.98
CA THR A 38 -27.22 -14.89 7.30
C THR A 38 -26.08 -15.10 8.29
N LEU A 39 -25.98 -14.26 9.33
CA LEU A 39 -24.97 -14.42 10.39
C LEU A 39 -25.19 -15.70 11.20
N LYS A 40 -26.45 -16.03 11.50
CA LYS A 40 -26.79 -17.26 12.22
C LYS A 40 -26.54 -18.51 11.38
N LEU A 41 -26.81 -18.44 10.08
CA LEU A 41 -26.45 -19.51 9.13
C LEU A 41 -24.93 -19.68 9.05
N GLU A 42 -24.16 -18.59 9.04
CA GLU A 42 -22.70 -18.67 9.04
C GLU A 42 -22.15 -19.34 10.30
N GLN A 43 -22.70 -19.01 11.48
CA GLN A 43 -22.36 -19.68 12.74
C GLN A 43 -22.72 -21.16 12.71
N PHE A 44 -23.88 -21.49 12.12
CA PHE A 44 -24.36 -22.86 12.00
C PHE A 44 -23.48 -23.70 11.07
N VAL A 45 -23.03 -23.15 9.95
CA VAL A 45 -22.15 -23.83 8.99
C VAL A 45 -20.74 -24.06 9.55
N ARG A 46 -20.29 -23.22 10.49
CA ARG A 46 -19.01 -23.43 11.20
C ARG A 46 -19.05 -24.57 12.23
N LEU A 47 -20.25 -25.03 12.63
CA LEU A 47 -20.36 -26.17 13.55
C LEU A 47 -20.00 -27.46 12.81
N ALA A 48 -18.94 -28.13 13.26
CA ALA A 48 -18.42 -29.36 12.67
C ALA A 48 -19.46 -30.52 12.61
N VAL A 49 -20.47 -30.49 13.48
CA VAL A 49 -21.56 -31.48 13.55
C VAL A 49 -22.39 -31.52 12.27
N VAL A 50 -22.47 -30.40 11.53
CA VAL A 50 -23.29 -30.27 10.33
C VAL A 50 -22.49 -30.63 9.06
N GLN A 51 -21.16 -30.77 9.13
CA GLN A 51 -20.33 -31.10 7.97
C GLN A 51 -20.43 -32.58 7.54
N GLY A 52 -21.15 -33.41 8.30
CA GLY A 52 -21.47 -34.78 7.93
C GLY A 52 -22.89 -34.91 7.37
N GLY A 53 -23.01 -35.18 6.07
CA GLY A 53 -24.24 -35.67 5.43
C GLY A 53 -24.88 -34.76 4.38
N ASP A 54 -25.84 -35.31 3.63
CA ASP A 54 -26.58 -34.62 2.55
C ASP A 54 -27.55 -33.52 3.05
N SER A 55 -27.70 -33.36 4.38
CA SER A 55 -28.63 -32.42 5.01
C SER A 55 -28.37 -30.97 4.63
N LEU A 56 -27.11 -30.59 4.35
CA LEU A 56 -26.75 -29.24 3.91
C LEU A 56 -27.02 -29.00 2.43
N ILE A 57 -26.89 -30.03 1.59
CA ILE A 57 -27.30 -29.99 0.18
C ILE A 57 -28.83 -29.80 0.10
N GLN A 58 -29.58 -30.56 0.91
CA GLN A 58 -31.04 -30.43 0.98
C GLN A 58 -31.48 -29.08 1.56
N LEU A 59 -30.78 -28.57 2.59
CA LEU A 59 -31.02 -27.23 3.12
C LEU A 59 -30.76 -26.16 2.06
N TYR A 60 -29.73 -26.32 1.24
CA TYR A 60 -29.44 -25.37 0.17
C TYR A 60 -30.56 -25.33 -0.88
N HIS A 61 -30.98 -26.48 -1.39
CA HIS A 61 -32.00 -26.56 -2.43
C HIS A 61 -33.40 -26.14 -1.95
N ASN A 62 -33.77 -26.47 -0.70
CA ASN A 62 -35.12 -26.23 -0.19
C ASN A 62 -35.28 -24.91 0.56
N PHE A 63 -34.20 -24.36 1.13
CA PHE A 63 -34.26 -23.16 1.96
C PHE A 63 -33.49 -22.01 1.33
N ILE A 64 -32.21 -22.19 1.01
CA ILE A 64 -31.32 -21.09 0.59
C ILE A 64 -31.69 -20.54 -0.80
N ALA A 65 -32.14 -21.40 -1.71
CA ALA A 65 -32.60 -20.99 -3.04
C ALA A 65 -33.78 -20.00 -3.02
N GLU A 66 -34.62 -19.99 -1.97
CA GLU A 66 -35.80 -19.12 -1.91
C GLU A 66 -35.46 -17.64 -1.60
N PHE A 67 -34.32 -17.37 -0.94
CA PHE A 67 -33.97 -16.02 -0.47
C PHE A 67 -32.68 -15.45 -1.08
N GLU A 68 -32.18 -16.05 -2.16
CA GLU A 68 -30.98 -15.66 -2.92
C GLU A 68 -30.95 -14.16 -3.30
N THR A 69 -32.08 -13.61 -3.76
CA THR A 69 -32.19 -12.19 -4.16
C THR A 69 -32.06 -11.19 -3.00
N LYS A 70 -32.05 -11.66 -1.76
CA LYS A 70 -32.10 -10.82 -0.55
C LYS A 70 -30.85 -10.92 0.34
N ILE A 71 -29.90 -11.80 0.01
CA ILE A 71 -28.63 -11.95 0.74
C ILE A 71 -27.54 -11.17 0.01
N SER A 72 -26.51 -10.75 0.75
CA SER A 72 -25.24 -10.35 0.15
C SER A 72 -24.62 -11.49 -0.67
N LEU A 73 -24.34 -11.24 -1.95
CA LEU A 73 -23.82 -12.20 -2.92
C LEU A 73 -22.54 -12.93 -2.45
N LEU A 74 -21.61 -12.24 -1.79
CA LEU A 74 -20.37 -12.83 -1.30
C LEU A 74 -20.59 -13.90 -0.20
N LYS A 75 -21.52 -13.65 0.74
CA LYS A 75 -21.87 -14.64 1.76
C LYS A 75 -22.59 -15.84 1.15
N PHE A 76 -23.41 -15.61 0.13
CA PHE A 76 -24.03 -16.68 -0.64
C PHE A 76 -22.97 -17.54 -1.34
N ALA A 77 -21.93 -16.93 -1.91
CA ALA A 77 -20.76 -17.62 -2.45
C ALA A 77 -20.07 -18.51 -1.39
N HIS A 78 -19.85 -17.98 -0.19
CA HIS A 78 -19.26 -18.75 0.92
C HIS A 78 -20.10 -20.00 1.24
N PHE A 79 -21.42 -19.89 1.26
CA PHE A 79 -22.30 -21.04 1.47
C PHE A 79 -22.23 -22.04 0.32
N ALA A 80 -22.31 -21.57 -0.92
CA ALA A 80 -22.16 -22.42 -2.10
C ALA A 80 -20.84 -23.21 -2.09
N VAL A 81 -19.74 -22.56 -1.69
CA VAL A 81 -18.45 -23.23 -1.54
C VAL A 81 -18.47 -24.29 -0.45
N VAL A 82 -19.07 -24.04 0.71
CA VAL A 82 -19.13 -25.08 1.76
C VAL A 82 -19.98 -26.27 1.31
N VAL A 83 -21.10 -26.03 0.63
CA VAL A 83 -21.93 -27.10 0.06
C VAL A 83 -21.15 -27.89 -1.00
N SER A 84 -20.29 -27.24 -1.79
CA SER A 84 -19.49 -27.92 -2.81
C SER A 84 -18.55 -29.00 -2.25
N HIS A 85 -18.04 -28.82 -1.01
CA HIS A 85 -17.14 -29.77 -0.35
C HIS A 85 -17.86 -31.05 0.14
N GLN A 86 -19.20 -31.04 0.21
CA GLN A 86 -19.98 -32.19 0.68
C GLN A 86 -20.39 -33.15 -0.42
N TYR A 87 -20.30 -32.73 -1.68
CA TYR A 87 -20.53 -33.62 -2.80
C TYR A 87 -19.45 -34.70 -2.84
N SER A 88 -19.87 -35.96 -2.80
CA SER A 88 -18.97 -37.11 -2.96
C SER A 88 -18.39 -37.20 -4.38
N GLU A 89 -19.17 -36.79 -5.39
CA GLU A 89 -18.75 -36.72 -6.78
C GLU A 89 -18.27 -35.32 -7.17
N LYS A 90 -16.97 -35.20 -7.47
CA LYS A 90 -16.33 -33.94 -7.84
C LYS A 90 -16.90 -33.31 -9.12
N GLN A 91 -17.34 -34.14 -10.07
CA GLN A 91 -17.94 -33.65 -11.32
C GLN A 91 -19.33 -33.04 -11.09
N ALA A 92 -20.13 -33.62 -10.19
CA ALA A 92 -21.44 -33.09 -9.82
C ALA A 92 -21.30 -31.74 -9.09
N ALA A 93 -20.25 -31.59 -8.27
CA ALA A 93 -19.93 -30.31 -7.61
C ALA A 93 -19.62 -29.20 -8.63
N ILE A 94 -18.87 -29.49 -9.69
CA ILE A 94 -18.58 -28.53 -10.77
C ILE A 94 -19.88 -28.10 -11.46
N SER A 95 -20.73 -29.05 -11.87
CA SER A 95 -22.01 -28.73 -12.52
C SER A 95 -22.95 -27.92 -11.62
N TYR A 96 -22.93 -28.16 -10.32
CA TYR A 96 -23.66 -27.35 -9.35
C TYR A 96 -23.13 -25.92 -9.26
N LEU A 97 -21.80 -25.73 -9.20
CA LEU A 97 -21.17 -24.42 -9.16
C LEU A 97 -21.35 -23.65 -10.48
N ASP A 98 -21.28 -24.31 -11.63
CA ASP A 98 -21.62 -23.73 -12.94
C ASP A 98 -23.08 -23.25 -12.97
N GLY A 99 -24.01 -24.06 -12.43
CA GLY A 99 -25.42 -23.67 -12.29
C GLY A 99 -25.64 -22.49 -11.34
N ILE A 100 -24.73 -22.23 -10.40
CA ILE A 100 -24.75 -21.02 -9.56
C ILE A 100 -24.17 -19.83 -10.32
N ILE A 101 -23.09 -20.01 -11.09
CA ILE A 101 -22.52 -18.95 -11.92
C ILE A 101 -23.56 -18.44 -12.93
N GLU A 102 -24.33 -19.33 -13.58
CA GLU A 102 -25.40 -18.93 -14.49
C GLU A 102 -26.48 -18.07 -13.79
N LYS A 103 -26.82 -18.40 -12.55
CA LYS A 103 -27.80 -17.64 -11.73
C LYS A 103 -27.25 -16.29 -11.27
N LEU A 104 -25.97 -16.23 -10.91
CA LEU A 104 -25.28 -14.98 -10.55
C LEU A 104 -25.14 -14.05 -11.77
N CYS A 105 -24.84 -14.60 -12.94
CA CYS A 105 -24.80 -13.85 -14.20
C CYS A 105 -26.17 -13.28 -14.61
N ALA A 106 -27.27 -13.95 -14.25
CA ALA A 106 -28.62 -13.48 -14.53
C ALA A 106 -29.01 -12.25 -13.69
N THR A 107 -28.39 -12.07 -12.51
CA THR A 107 -28.64 -10.96 -11.60
C THR A 107 -27.64 -9.84 -11.89
N ARG A 108 -27.88 -8.95 -12.86
CA ARG A 108 -26.89 -7.96 -13.35
C ARG A 108 -26.55 -6.82 -12.36
N ASP A 109 -25.70 -7.08 -11.36
CA ASP A 109 -25.06 -6.07 -10.50
C ASP A 109 -23.52 -6.09 -10.62
N LEU A 110 -22.85 -4.93 -10.51
CA LEU A 110 -21.38 -4.78 -10.61
C LEU A 110 -20.59 -5.55 -9.54
N ARG A 111 -21.21 -5.94 -8.41
CA ARG A 111 -20.59 -6.76 -7.35
C ARG A 111 -20.67 -8.28 -7.61
N ASN A 112 -21.23 -8.71 -8.75
CA ASN A 112 -21.26 -10.13 -9.07
C ASN A 112 -19.90 -10.66 -9.51
N GLU A 113 -19.09 -9.84 -10.16
CA GLU A 113 -17.86 -10.34 -10.76
C GLU A 113 -16.86 -10.82 -9.69
N GLU A 114 -16.78 -10.17 -8.52
CA GLU A 114 -16.00 -10.67 -7.36
C GLU A 114 -16.52 -12.03 -6.85
N THR A 115 -17.85 -12.20 -6.84
CA THR A 115 -18.51 -13.43 -6.39
C THR A 115 -18.28 -14.56 -7.40
N ILE A 116 -18.32 -14.25 -8.69
CA ILE A 116 -18.02 -15.17 -9.78
C ILE A 116 -16.56 -15.62 -9.72
N VAL A 117 -15.63 -14.68 -9.47
CA VAL A 117 -14.21 -15.02 -9.27
C VAL A 117 -14.06 -15.98 -8.10
N TYR A 118 -14.71 -15.71 -6.96
CA TYR A 118 -14.66 -16.57 -5.78
C TYR A 118 -15.15 -18.00 -6.08
N VAL A 119 -16.29 -18.14 -6.78
CA VAL A 119 -16.82 -19.45 -7.19
C VAL A 119 -15.91 -20.14 -8.21
N ASN A 120 -15.38 -19.41 -9.19
CA ASN A 120 -14.42 -19.92 -10.16
C ASN A 120 -13.14 -20.44 -9.50
N MET A 121 -12.66 -19.79 -8.43
CA MET A 121 -11.51 -20.29 -7.66
C MET A 121 -11.82 -21.63 -6.99
N GLN A 122 -13.05 -21.84 -6.51
CA GLN A 122 -13.46 -23.13 -5.97
C GLN A 122 -13.55 -24.21 -7.05
N ILE A 123 -14.08 -23.88 -8.23
CA ILE A 123 -14.09 -24.79 -9.38
C ILE A 123 -12.66 -25.17 -9.78
N ALA A 124 -11.74 -24.20 -9.75
CA ALA A 124 -10.34 -24.45 -10.03
C ALA A 124 -9.69 -25.40 -9.00
N GLU A 125 -10.04 -25.29 -7.71
CA GLU A 125 -9.57 -26.18 -6.64
C GLU A 125 -10.03 -27.63 -6.90
N ILE A 126 -11.31 -27.83 -7.20
CA ILE A 126 -11.86 -29.15 -7.52
C ILE A 126 -11.22 -29.72 -8.80
N ASN A 127 -11.00 -28.88 -9.82
CA ASN A 127 -10.31 -29.30 -11.05
C ASN A 127 -8.86 -29.70 -10.81
N LEU A 128 -8.18 -29.04 -9.87
CA LEU A 128 -6.81 -29.39 -9.49
C LEU A 128 -6.77 -30.77 -8.82
N GLU A 129 -7.74 -31.08 -7.97
CA GLU A 129 -7.86 -32.41 -7.36
C GLU A 129 -8.20 -33.52 -8.36
N ILE A 130 -8.94 -33.19 -9.43
CA ILE A 130 -9.21 -34.11 -10.56
C ILE A 130 -7.95 -34.27 -11.44
N GLY A 131 -7.00 -33.34 -11.36
CA GLY A 131 -5.77 -33.32 -12.16
C GLY A 131 -5.89 -32.56 -13.49
N ASN A 132 -6.98 -31.82 -13.73
CA ASN A 132 -7.18 -31.06 -14.96
C ASN A 132 -6.46 -29.70 -14.93
N GLN A 133 -5.13 -29.73 -15.06
CA GLN A 133 -4.27 -28.56 -14.93
C GLN A 133 -4.50 -27.46 -15.99
N LYS A 134 -4.98 -27.84 -17.18
CA LYS A 134 -5.21 -26.88 -18.29
C LYS A 134 -6.38 -25.96 -17.98
N GLU A 135 -7.47 -26.54 -17.49
CA GLU A 135 -8.69 -25.80 -17.16
C GLU A 135 -8.49 -24.93 -15.92
N CYS A 136 -7.77 -25.46 -14.92
CA CYS A 136 -7.35 -24.67 -13.76
C CYS A 136 -6.54 -23.43 -14.16
N LYS A 137 -5.62 -23.55 -15.12
CA LYS A 137 -4.84 -22.40 -15.61
C LYS A 137 -5.72 -21.36 -16.28
N ARG A 138 -6.64 -21.79 -17.13
CA ARG A 138 -7.60 -20.90 -17.82
C ARG A 138 -8.42 -20.09 -16.81
N LEU A 139 -8.93 -20.74 -15.77
CA LEU A 139 -9.72 -20.11 -14.70
C LEU A 139 -8.87 -19.13 -13.87
N LEU A 140 -7.60 -19.45 -13.59
CA LEU A 140 -6.69 -18.56 -12.87
C LEU A 140 -6.31 -17.30 -13.67
N GLU A 141 -6.08 -17.42 -14.98
CA GLU A 141 -5.78 -16.28 -15.87
C GLU A 141 -7.00 -15.37 -16.06
N GLN A 142 -8.19 -15.98 -16.21
CA GLN A 142 -9.45 -15.23 -16.23
C GLN A 142 -9.70 -14.53 -14.91
N GLY A 143 -9.53 -15.24 -13.79
CA GLY A 143 -9.63 -14.67 -12.45
C GLY A 143 -8.69 -13.48 -12.29
N LYS A 144 -7.42 -13.61 -12.69
CA LYS A 144 -6.44 -12.51 -12.61
C LYS A 144 -6.89 -11.27 -13.38
N THR A 145 -7.33 -11.47 -14.63
CA THR A 145 -7.75 -10.36 -15.49
C THR A 145 -8.96 -9.64 -14.92
N THR A 146 -9.90 -10.40 -14.35
CA THR A 146 -11.10 -9.85 -13.68
C THR A 146 -10.74 -9.13 -12.38
N LEU A 147 -9.83 -9.68 -11.56
CA LEU A 147 -9.31 -9.02 -10.35
C LEU A 147 -8.57 -7.71 -10.67
N ASP A 148 -7.67 -7.72 -11.66
CA ASP A 148 -6.88 -6.54 -12.05
C ASP A 148 -7.76 -5.41 -12.63
N SER A 149 -8.96 -5.74 -13.13
CA SER A 149 -9.91 -4.75 -13.64
C SER A 149 -10.69 -4.03 -12.53
N MET A 150 -10.69 -4.56 -11.31
CA MET A 150 -11.43 -4.02 -10.16
C MET A 150 -10.51 -3.33 -9.16
N THR A 151 -11.03 -2.32 -8.48
CA THR A 151 -10.27 -1.48 -7.53
C THR A 151 -10.69 -1.66 -6.07
N ASP A 152 -11.95 -2.04 -5.81
CA ASP A 152 -12.48 -2.23 -4.45
C ASP A 152 -13.01 -3.67 -4.26
N ILE A 153 -12.11 -4.63 -4.02
CA ILE A 153 -12.46 -6.05 -3.82
C ILE A 153 -12.28 -6.42 -2.36
N ASP A 154 -13.18 -7.25 -1.82
CA ASP A 154 -13.04 -7.80 -0.48
C ASP A 154 -11.73 -8.61 -0.31
N PRO A 155 -10.97 -8.42 0.79
CA PRO A 155 -9.75 -9.18 1.07
C PRO A 155 -9.91 -10.71 1.01
N SER A 156 -11.10 -11.23 1.30
CA SER A 156 -11.39 -12.67 1.29
C SER A 156 -11.29 -13.27 -0.11
N VAL A 157 -11.65 -12.52 -1.14
CA VAL A 157 -11.59 -12.96 -2.54
C VAL A 157 -10.13 -13.03 -3.00
N HIS A 158 -9.34 -12.01 -2.68
CA HIS A 158 -7.89 -12.02 -2.90
C HIS A 158 -7.21 -13.18 -2.18
N ALA A 159 -7.56 -13.40 -0.90
CA ALA A 159 -7.04 -14.52 -0.13
C ALA A 159 -7.31 -15.86 -0.82
N LYS A 160 -8.54 -16.13 -1.26
CA LYS A 160 -8.89 -17.38 -1.94
C LYS A 160 -8.21 -17.51 -3.31
N TYR A 161 -8.09 -16.42 -4.07
CA TYR A 161 -7.37 -16.40 -5.35
C TYR A 161 -5.89 -16.78 -5.19
N TYR A 162 -5.19 -16.08 -4.29
CA TYR A 162 -3.77 -16.36 -4.05
C TYR A 162 -3.54 -17.73 -3.42
N TRP A 163 -4.47 -18.22 -2.59
CA TRP A 163 -4.45 -19.60 -2.11
C TRP A 163 -4.53 -20.59 -3.28
N MET A 164 -5.48 -20.42 -4.19
CA MET A 164 -5.64 -21.30 -5.34
C MET A 164 -4.41 -21.26 -6.27
N SER A 165 -3.88 -20.06 -6.51
CA SER A 165 -2.63 -19.88 -7.26
C SER A 165 -1.47 -20.61 -6.58
N SER A 166 -1.35 -20.54 -5.25
CA SER A 166 -0.33 -21.30 -4.51
C SER A 166 -0.50 -22.81 -4.71
N GLN A 167 -1.71 -23.37 -4.55
CA GLN A 167 -1.93 -24.81 -4.74
C GLN A 167 -1.62 -25.27 -6.17
N TYR A 168 -1.95 -24.45 -7.17
CA TYR A 168 -1.58 -24.70 -8.55
C TYR A 168 -0.06 -24.77 -8.74
N HIS A 169 0.70 -23.79 -8.23
CA HIS A 169 2.16 -23.78 -8.33
C HIS A 169 2.82 -24.91 -7.52
N LYS A 170 2.22 -25.31 -6.38
CA LYS A 170 2.65 -26.47 -5.59
C LYS A 170 2.56 -27.75 -6.42
N SER A 171 1.45 -27.96 -7.14
CA SER A 171 1.26 -29.13 -8.00
C SER A 171 2.26 -29.21 -9.17
N ARG A 172 2.76 -28.05 -9.63
CA ARG A 172 3.74 -27.94 -10.73
C ARG A 172 5.18 -27.91 -10.25
N GLN A 173 5.41 -27.96 -8.94
CA GLN A 173 6.73 -27.81 -8.30
C GLN A 173 7.44 -26.49 -8.64
N GLU A 174 6.66 -25.43 -8.91
CA GLU A 174 7.17 -24.07 -9.15
C GLU A 174 7.34 -23.34 -7.81
N PHE A 175 8.43 -23.61 -7.10
CA PHE A 175 8.66 -23.12 -5.74
C PHE A 175 8.70 -21.58 -5.61
N ALA A 176 9.21 -20.87 -6.63
CA ALA A 176 9.36 -19.41 -6.57
C ALA A 176 8.02 -18.68 -6.61
N GLU A 177 7.13 -19.07 -7.52
CA GLU A 177 5.81 -18.48 -7.65
C GLU A 177 4.86 -18.96 -6.54
N PHE A 178 5.06 -20.19 -6.04
CA PHE A 178 4.39 -20.66 -4.82
C PHE A 178 4.70 -19.75 -3.63
N TYR A 179 5.97 -19.42 -3.40
CA TYR A 179 6.40 -18.57 -2.30
C TYR A 179 5.74 -17.17 -2.38
N LYS A 180 5.80 -16.52 -3.56
CA LYS A 180 5.18 -15.19 -3.76
C LYS A 180 3.66 -15.23 -3.54
N SER A 181 2.98 -16.20 -4.14
CA SER A 181 1.52 -16.33 -4.04
C SER A 181 1.08 -16.62 -2.61
N THR A 182 1.86 -17.43 -1.88
CA THR A 182 1.58 -17.73 -0.48
C THR A 182 1.79 -16.51 0.41
N LEU A 183 2.86 -15.73 0.21
CA LEU A 183 3.05 -14.49 0.98
C LEU A 183 1.92 -13.48 0.74
N LEU A 184 1.46 -13.35 -0.52
CA LEU A 184 0.31 -12.52 -0.84
C LEU A 184 -0.95 -13.04 -0.15
N HIS A 185 -1.22 -14.35 -0.16
CA HIS A 185 -2.33 -14.95 0.58
C HIS A 185 -2.28 -14.62 2.09
N LEU A 186 -1.08 -14.70 2.68
CA LEU A 186 -0.86 -14.36 4.08
C LEU A 186 -1.02 -12.87 4.39
N ALA A 187 -0.76 -11.98 3.42
CA ALA A 187 -1.02 -10.56 3.57
C ALA A 187 -2.52 -10.24 3.68
N TYR A 188 -3.38 -11.03 3.04
CA TYR A 188 -4.84 -10.86 3.07
C TYR A 188 -5.55 -11.67 4.16
N THR A 189 -4.87 -12.64 4.80
CA THR A 189 -5.46 -13.53 5.80
C THR A 189 -4.89 -13.27 7.20
N THR A 190 -5.75 -13.16 8.20
CA THR A 190 -5.28 -13.04 9.59
C THR A 190 -4.81 -14.39 10.12
N VAL A 191 -3.56 -14.47 10.56
CA VAL A 191 -2.90 -15.70 11.07
C VAL A 191 -3.66 -16.33 12.25
N GLU A 192 -4.46 -15.55 12.97
CA GLU A 192 -5.28 -16.00 14.11
C GLU A 192 -6.45 -16.92 13.70
N THR A 193 -6.91 -16.86 12.46
CA THR A 193 -8.06 -17.65 11.98
C THR A 193 -7.70 -19.07 11.56
N LEU A 194 -6.40 -19.37 11.43
CA LEU A 194 -5.89 -20.65 10.93
C LEU A 194 -5.64 -21.63 12.09
N SER A 195 -5.87 -22.93 11.85
CA SER A 195 -5.55 -23.99 12.81
C SER A 195 -4.03 -24.17 12.96
N GLU A 196 -3.57 -24.56 14.15
CA GLU A 196 -2.14 -24.76 14.43
C GLU A 196 -1.52 -25.85 13.55
N SER A 197 -2.26 -26.93 13.24
CA SER A 197 -1.78 -27.98 12.33
C SER A 197 -1.56 -27.44 10.91
N PHE A 198 -2.49 -26.63 10.40
CA PHE A 198 -2.38 -26.03 9.08
C PHE A 198 -1.24 -24.99 9.01
N LYS A 199 -1.01 -24.23 10.09
CA LYS A 199 0.14 -23.32 10.19
C LYS A 199 1.47 -24.05 10.07
N LEU A 200 1.59 -25.22 10.70
CA LEU A 200 2.82 -26.02 10.64
C LEU A 200 3.10 -26.53 9.22
N ASP A 201 2.08 -27.09 8.56
CA ASP A 201 2.22 -27.58 7.19
C ASP A 201 2.57 -26.44 6.22
N LEU A 202 1.87 -25.30 6.36
CA LEU A 202 2.13 -24.12 5.53
C LEU A 202 3.52 -23.53 5.80
N ALA A 203 3.94 -23.43 7.07
CA ALA A 203 5.26 -22.96 7.45
C ALA A 203 6.37 -23.86 6.87
N PHE A 204 6.16 -25.17 6.90
CA PHE A 204 7.07 -26.14 6.32
C PHE A 204 7.17 -25.99 4.79
N ASP A 205 6.03 -25.96 4.09
CA ASP A 205 5.97 -25.79 2.64
C ASP A 205 6.56 -24.45 2.19
N LEU A 206 6.29 -23.37 2.91
CA LEU A 206 6.80 -22.04 2.61
C LEU A 206 8.31 -21.95 2.82
N SER A 207 8.81 -22.56 3.90
CA SER A 207 10.25 -22.65 4.18
C SER A 207 10.99 -23.48 3.15
N LEU A 208 10.41 -24.61 2.75
CA LEU A 208 10.94 -25.46 1.68
C LEU A 208 10.99 -24.69 0.35
N SER A 209 9.91 -23.99 0.03
CA SER A 209 9.81 -23.22 -1.20
C SER A 209 10.75 -22.01 -1.23
N ALA A 210 11.00 -21.38 -0.08
CA ALA A 210 12.00 -20.33 0.03
C ALA A 210 13.42 -20.86 -0.24
N LEU A 211 13.74 -22.07 0.24
CA LEU A 211 15.05 -22.70 0.01
C LEU A 211 15.23 -23.11 -1.46
N LEU A 212 14.26 -23.86 -2.01
CA LEU A 212 14.31 -24.42 -3.36
C LEU A 212 13.97 -23.41 -4.47
N GLY A 213 13.29 -22.31 -4.13
CA GLY A 213 12.87 -21.30 -5.09
C GLY A 213 14.04 -20.62 -5.77
N ASP A 214 14.04 -20.65 -7.10
CA ASP A 214 14.97 -19.88 -7.91
C ASP A 214 14.73 -18.38 -7.71
N ASN A 215 15.80 -17.60 -7.67
CA ASN A 215 15.78 -16.13 -7.55
C ASN A 215 15.19 -15.54 -6.25
N ILE A 216 14.95 -16.36 -5.22
CA ILE A 216 14.54 -15.88 -3.89
C ILE A 216 15.75 -15.80 -2.97
N TYR A 217 16.25 -14.59 -2.73
CA TYR A 217 17.39 -14.35 -1.83
C TYR A 217 17.02 -13.53 -0.58
N ASN A 218 15.78 -13.05 -0.50
CA ASN A 218 15.27 -12.31 0.65
C ASN A 218 14.54 -13.22 1.64
N PHE A 219 15.29 -13.86 2.54
CA PHE A 219 14.74 -14.70 3.61
C PHE A 219 14.23 -13.90 4.82
N GLY A 220 14.58 -12.60 4.90
CA GLY A 220 14.23 -11.78 6.05
C GLY A 220 12.74 -11.50 6.17
N GLU A 221 12.02 -11.47 5.04
CA GLU A 221 10.56 -11.33 5.02
C GLU A 221 9.87 -12.53 5.67
N LEU A 222 10.28 -13.74 5.28
CA LEU A 222 9.76 -14.98 5.87
C LEU A 222 10.08 -15.07 7.38
N LEU A 223 11.33 -14.77 7.75
CA LEU A 223 11.77 -14.83 9.16
C LEU A 223 11.08 -13.79 10.06
N ALA A 224 10.62 -12.67 9.49
CA ALA A 224 9.84 -11.68 10.24
C ALA A 224 8.37 -12.10 10.43
N HIS A 225 7.87 -13.01 9.59
CA HIS A 225 6.47 -13.41 9.62
C HIS A 225 6.15 -14.35 10.80
N PRO A 226 5.04 -14.14 11.54
CA PRO A 226 4.70 -14.93 12.73
C PRO A 226 4.56 -16.44 12.50
N ILE A 227 4.26 -16.88 11.27
CA ILE A 227 4.08 -18.30 10.91
C ILE A 227 5.35 -19.12 11.16
N ILE A 228 6.53 -18.52 11.03
CA ILE A 228 7.78 -19.23 11.29
C ILE A 228 8.00 -19.50 12.77
N ASN A 229 7.43 -18.67 13.66
CA ASN A 229 7.51 -18.92 15.10
C ASN A 229 6.76 -20.19 15.51
N SER A 230 5.76 -20.62 14.74
CA SER A 230 5.06 -21.90 14.96
C SER A 230 5.99 -23.11 14.75
N LEU A 231 7.08 -22.99 13.99
CA LEU A 231 8.05 -24.07 13.82
C LEU A 231 8.92 -24.29 15.07
N ILE A 232 9.09 -23.26 15.90
CA ILE A 232 9.93 -23.29 17.09
C ILE A 232 9.23 -24.13 18.16
N GLY A 233 9.87 -25.24 18.58
CA GLY A 233 9.30 -26.20 19.53
C GLY A 233 8.69 -27.45 18.89
N THR A 234 8.79 -27.61 17.58
CA THR A 234 8.37 -28.84 16.86
C THR A 234 9.57 -29.68 16.39
N ASN A 235 9.28 -30.89 15.90
CA ASN A 235 10.28 -31.77 15.30
C ASN A 235 11.00 -31.16 14.07
N VAL A 236 10.49 -30.05 13.53
CA VAL A 236 11.01 -29.38 12.33
C VAL A 236 11.79 -28.09 12.65
N GLU A 237 12.20 -27.89 13.90
CA GLU A 237 12.98 -26.72 14.32
C GLU A 237 14.29 -26.56 13.52
N TRP A 238 14.87 -27.65 13.02
CA TRP A 238 16.06 -27.64 12.18
C TRP A 238 15.91 -26.72 10.94
N LEU A 239 14.70 -26.62 10.37
CA LEU A 239 14.43 -25.81 9.19
C LEU A 239 14.55 -24.31 9.49
N TYR A 240 14.13 -23.88 10.68
CA TYR A 240 14.32 -22.52 11.17
C TYR A 240 15.81 -22.17 11.27
N HIS A 241 16.61 -23.07 11.86
CA HIS A 241 18.05 -22.86 11.99
C HIS A 241 18.76 -22.81 10.64
N ILE A 242 18.30 -23.60 9.66
CA ILE A 242 18.79 -23.53 8.28
C ILE A 242 18.44 -22.18 7.66
N LEU A 243 17.19 -21.73 7.70
CA LEU A 243 16.80 -20.42 7.16
C LEU A 243 17.60 -19.27 7.78
N HIS A 244 17.87 -19.34 9.10
CA HIS A 244 18.72 -18.37 9.77
C HIS A 244 20.19 -18.43 9.30
N ALA A 245 20.72 -19.63 9.04
CA ALA A 245 22.05 -19.81 8.46
C ALA A 245 22.14 -19.24 7.03
N PHE A 246 21.09 -19.40 6.21
CA PHE A 246 20.99 -18.79 4.89
C PHE A 246 20.92 -17.26 4.97
N ASN A 247 20.12 -16.71 5.88
CA ASN A 247 20.02 -15.26 6.03
C ASN A 247 21.35 -14.63 6.46
N THR A 248 22.09 -15.29 7.36
CA THR A 248 23.41 -14.84 7.83
C THR A 248 24.56 -15.17 6.88
N GLY A 249 24.33 -16.00 5.85
CA GLY A 249 25.36 -16.41 4.89
C GLY A 249 26.50 -17.22 5.51
N ASN A 250 26.28 -17.90 6.64
CA ASN A 250 27.33 -18.66 7.33
C ASN A 250 27.40 -20.11 6.83
N LEU A 251 28.36 -20.38 5.96
CA LEU A 251 28.60 -21.71 5.39
C LEU A 251 28.99 -22.77 6.45
N LEU A 252 29.73 -22.39 7.49
CA LEU A 252 30.15 -23.33 8.55
C LEU A 252 28.95 -23.85 9.33
N ARG A 253 28.07 -22.93 9.74
CA ARG A 253 26.85 -23.28 10.47
C ARG A 253 25.94 -24.15 9.63
N TYR A 254 25.83 -23.87 8.33
CA TYR A 254 25.09 -24.73 7.40
C TYR A 254 25.68 -26.14 7.30
N GLN A 255 27.01 -26.27 7.14
CA GLN A 255 27.68 -27.57 7.09
C GLN A 255 27.48 -28.39 8.37
N GLU A 256 27.55 -27.75 9.54
CA GLU A 256 27.26 -28.37 10.84
C GLU A 256 25.81 -28.85 10.94
N LEU A 257 24.85 -28.00 10.56
CA LEU A 257 23.42 -28.35 10.57
C LEU A 257 23.10 -29.51 9.61
N CYS A 258 23.71 -29.53 8.42
CA CYS A 258 23.59 -30.65 7.48
C CYS A 258 24.16 -31.95 8.05
N ARG A 259 25.23 -31.89 8.86
CA ARG A 259 25.78 -33.06 9.56
C ARG A 259 24.83 -33.58 10.64
N VAL A 260 24.27 -32.68 11.44
CA VAL A 260 23.38 -33.04 12.56
C VAL A 260 22.04 -33.55 12.06
N HIS A 261 21.46 -32.91 11.05
CA HIS A 261 20.10 -33.21 10.57
C HIS A 261 20.06 -34.04 9.27
N ASN A 262 21.17 -34.71 8.91
CA ASN A 262 21.30 -35.50 7.67
C ASN A 262 20.16 -36.51 7.48
N ILE A 263 19.67 -37.12 8.56
CA ILE A 263 18.55 -38.08 8.52
C ILE A 263 17.25 -37.42 8.06
N ALA A 264 16.95 -36.22 8.57
CA ALA A 264 15.75 -35.46 8.19
C ALA A 264 15.87 -34.86 6.77
N LEU A 265 17.08 -34.47 6.35
CA LEU A 265 17.32 -34.00 4.97
C LEU A 265 17.16 -35.14 3.95
N ARG A 266 17.66 -36.34 4.26
CA ARG A 266 17.50 -37.52 3.39
C ARG A 266 16.06 -38.01 3.32
N ALA A 267 15.26 -37.75 4.35
CA ALA A 267 13.84 -38.07 4.34
C ALA A 267 13.09 -37.30 3.24
N GLN A 268 13.62 -36.16 2.78
CA GLN A 268 13.00 -35.35 1.75
C GLN A 268 13.77 -35.39 0.42
N PRO A 269 13.26 -36.08 -0.63
CA PRO A 269 13.96 -36.25 -1.90
C PRO A 269 14.18 -34.91 -2.64
N ALA A 270 13.27 -33.94 -2.49
CA ALA A 270 13.35 -32.64 -3.15
C ALA A 270 14.59 -31.81 -2.75
N LEU A 271 15.13 -31.99 -1.53
CA LEU A 271 16.37 -31.33 -1.11
C LEU A 271 17.61 -32.03 -1.67
N VAL A 272 17.59 -33.35 -1.72
CA VAL A 272 18.72 -34.16 -2.20
C VAL A 272 18.96 -33.91 -3.69
N GLU A 273 17.89 -33.83 -4.48
CA GLU A 273 17.99 -33.51 -5.92
C GLU A 273 18.56 -32.11 -6.17
N ASN A 274 18.31 -31.15 -5.27
CA ASN A 274 18.69 -29.74 -5.43
C ASN A 274 19.87 -29.31 -4.53
N GLU A 275 20.65 -30.24 -3.98
CA GLU A 275 21.74 -29.93 -3.04
C GLU A 275 22.77 -28.97 -3.64
N LYS A 276 23.15 -29.16 -4.91
CA LYS A 276 24.09 -28.28 -5.62
C LYS A 276 23.55 -26.84 -5.71
N LYS A 277 22.26 -26.68 -5.98
CA LYS A 277 21.62 -25.35 -6.05
C LYS A 277 21.61 -24.66 -4.68
N LEU A 278 21.37 -25.41 -3.61
CA LEU A 278 21.41 -24.87 -2.24
C LEU A 278 22.82 -24.38 -1.87
N LEU A 279 23.86 -25.13 -2.25
CA LEU A 279 25.26 -24.72 -2.04
C LEU A 279 25.61 -23.46 -2.85
N GLU A 280 25.18 -23.36 -4.10
CA GLU A 280 25.35 -22.14 -4.88
C GLU A 280 24.63 -20.96 -4.22
N LYS A 281 23.40 -21.17 -3.74
CA LYS A 281 22.57 -20.14 -3.13
C LYS A 281 23.15 -19.60 -1.82
N ILE A 282 23.67 -20.46 -0.95
CA ILE A 282 24.35 -20.00 0.28
C ILE A 282 25.65 -19.25 -0.04
N ASN A 283 26.36 -19.63 -1.10
CA ASN A 283 27.56 -18.91 -1.53
C ASN A 283 27.22 -17.50 -2.04
N ILE A 284 26.13 -17.33 -2.79
CA ILE A 284 25.63 -16.02 -3.22
C ILE A 284 25.25 -15.17 -2.00
N LEU A 285 24.56 -15.74 -1.00
CA LEU A 285 24.18 -15.01 0.21
C LEU A 285 25.38 -14.63 1.07
N CYS A 286 26.39 -15.50 1.15
CA CYS A 286 27.66 -15.21 1.80
C CYS A 286 28.35 -14.02 1.11
N LEU A 287 28.40 -14.01 -0.23
CA LEU A 287 28.92 -12.89 -1.01
C LEU A 287 28.16 -11.58 -0.71
N MET A 288 26.82 -11.62 -0.72
CA MET A 288 26.00 -10.44 -0.39
C MET A 288 26.28 -9.91 1.02
N GLU A 289 26.43 -10.78 2.02
CA GLU A 289 26.73 -10.37 3.39
C GLU A 289 28.14 -9.76 3.49
N ILE A 290 29.12 -10.31 2.78
CA ILE A 290 30.48 -9.73 2.71
C ILE A 290 30.41 -8.30 2.17
N ILE A 291 29.67 -8.08 1.08
CA ILE A 291 29.55 -6.74 0.48
C ILE A 291 28.80 -5.79 1.41
N SER A 292 27.71 -6.25 2.05
CA SER A 292 26.87 -5.44 2.96
C SER A 292 27.60 -5.06 4.26
N SER A 293 28.44 -5.96 4.78
CA SER A 293 29.21 -5.72 6.00
C SER A 293 30.30 -4.65 5.82
N ARG A 294 30.74 -4.42 4.59
CA ARG A 294 31.79 -3.45 4.27
C ARG A 294 31.24 -2.02 4.18
N PRO A 295 32.03 -1.01 4.59
CA PRO A 295 31.64 0.39 4.45
C PRO A 295 31.59 0.80 2.97
N SER A 296 30.81 1.83 2.65
CA SER A 296 30.65 2.30 1.26
C SER A 296 31.93 2.90 0.66
N GLU A 297 32.94 3.20 1.47
CA GLU A 297 34.21 3.81 1.05
C GLU A 297 35.17 2.76 0.42
N ASP A 298 35.05 1.48 0.80
CA ASP A 298 35.89 0.38 0.30
C ASP A 298 35.01 -0.73 -0.32
N ARG A 299 34.59 -0.50 -1.57
CA ARG A 299 33.78 -1.43 -2.36
C ARG A 299 34.61 -2.29 -3.33
N THR A 300 35.93 -2.22 -3.23
CA THR A 300 36.88 -3.08 -3.95
C THR A 300 37.20 -4.29 -3.09
N ILE A 301 36.80 -5.48 -3.55
CA ILE A 301 36.94 -6.72 -2.79
C ILE A 301 37.93 -7.63 -3.52
N PRO A 302 39.03 -8.05 -2.89
CA PRO A 302 39.91 -9.07 -3.46
C PRO A 302 39.21 -10.42 -3.57
N LEU A 303 39.40 -11.12 -4.69
CA LEU A 303 38.85 -12.46 -4.93
C LEU A 303 39.30 -13.48 -3.88
N SER A 304 40.50 -13.31 -3.32
CA SER A 304 41.05 -14.16 -2.25
C SER A 304 40.20 -14.15 -0.98
N VAL A 305 39.66 -12.98 -0.60
CA VAL A 305 38.80 -12.85 0.60
C VAL A 305 37.47 -13.55 0.39
N ILE A 306 36.94 -13.50 -0.83
CA ILE A 306 35.70 -14.18 -1.20
C ILE A 306 35.95 -15.70 -1.19
N ALA A 307 37.04 -16.16 -1.81
CA ALA A 307 37.42 -17.57 -1.86
C ALA A 307 37.61 -18.20 -0.46
N GLU A 308 38.27 -17.49 0.46
CA GLU A 308 38.46 -17.96 1.84
C GLU A 308 37.11 -18.14 2.57
N ARG A 309 36.18 -17.21 2.37
CA ARG A 309 34.86 -17.22 3.01
C ARG A 309 33.90 -18.24 2.40
N THR A 310 33.87 -18.38 1.09
CA THR A 310 33.00 -19.34 0.39
C THR A 310 33.60 -20.75 0.32
N LYS A 311 34.89 -20.90 0.68
CA LYS A 311 35.66 -22.14 0.53
C LYS A 311 35.64 -22.68 -0.92
N LEU A 312 35.58 -21.77 -1.89
CA LEU A 312 35.60 -22.09 -3.31
C LEU A 312 36.98 -21.79 -3.91
N SER A 313 37.25 -22.40 -5.06
CA SER A 313 38.40 -22.00 -5.89
C SER A 313 38.19 -20.60 -6.48
N ILE A 314 39.28 -19.94 -6.89
CA ILE A 314 39.18 -18.59 -7.49
C ILE A 314 38.35 -18.64 -8.79
N GLU A 315 38.48 -19.71 -9.58
CA GLU A 315 37.70 -19.93 -10.81
C GLU A 315 36.20 -20.03 -10.52
N ASP A 316 35.82 -20.79 -9.48
CA ASP A 316 34.41 -20.93 -9.08
C ASP A 316 33.84 -19.61 -8.53
N VAL A 317 34.68 -18.78 -7.89
CA VAL A 317 34.28 -17.46 -7.41
C VAL A 317 33.99 -16.52 -8.59
N GLU A 318 34.75 -16.58 -9.67
CA GLU A 318 34.45 -15.81 -10.88
C GLU A 318 33.11 -16.23 -11.49
N TYR A 319 32.83 -17.53 -11.58
CA TYR A 319 31.53 -18.03 -12.04
C TYR A 319 30.38 -17.56 -11.15
N LEU A 320 30.58 -17.59 -9.82
CA LEU A 320 29.61 -17.09 -8.85
C LEU A 320 29.32 -15.58 -9.03
N LEU A 321 30.36 -14.78 -9.27
CA LEU A 321 30.23 -13.34 -9.51
C LEU A 321 29.49 -13.07 -10.83
N MET A 322 29.85 -13.76 -11.92
CA MET A 322 29.15 -13.65 -13.20
C MET A 322 27.67 -14.02 -13.08
N LYS A 323 27.36 -15.10 -12.36
CA LYS A 323 25.97 -15.51 -12.09
C LYS A 323 25.23 -14.47 -11.25
N SER A 324 25.86 -13.92 -10.22
CA SER A 324 25.25 -12.91 -9.35
C SER A 324 24.97 -11.60 -10.09
N LEU A 325 25.85 -11.20 -11.02
CA LEU A 325 25.64 -10.07 -11.94
C LEU A 325 24.50 -10.36 -12.94
N SER A 326 24.44 -11.57 -13.50
CA SER A 326 23.38 -11.96 -14.44
C SER A 326 21.98 -11.95 -13.82
N VAL A 327 21.86 -12.35 -12.55
CA VAL A 327 20.60 -12.32 -11.79
C VAL A 327 20.30 -10.92 -11.23
N HIS A 328 21.16 -9.92 -11.51
CA HIS A 328 21.01 -8.53 -11.06
C HIS A 328 20.93 -8.41 -9.53
N LEU A 329 21.64 -9.29 -8.81
CA LEU A 329 21.74 -9.25 -7.35
C LEU A 329 22.77 -8.21 -6.90
N ILE A 330 23.81 -8.07 -7.72
CA ILE A 330 24.88 -7.10 -7.58
C ILE A 330 25.10 -6.44 -8.94
N GLU A 331 25.57 -5.20 -8.93
CA GLU A 331 26.13 -4.54 -10.12
C GLU A 331 27.57 -4.18 -9.82
N GLY A 332 28.45 -4.33 -10.80
CA GLY A 332 29.87 -4.10 -10.61
C GLY A 332 30.73 -4.48 -11.79
N ILE A 333 32.02 -4.24 -11.65
CA ILE A 333 33.07 -4.54 -12.63
C ILE A 333 34.03 -5.54 -11.98
N ILE A 334 34.34 -6.61 -12.70
CA ILE A 334 35.33 -7.60 -12.28
C ILE A 334 36.65 -7.25 -12.97
N ASP A 335 37.70 -7.03 -12.19
CA ASP A 335 39.07 -6.91 -12.68
C ASP A 335 39.82 -8.20 -12.39
N GLN A 336 39.95 -9.04 -13.43
CA GLN A 336 40.65 -10.31 -13.32
C GLN A 336 42.17 -10.16 -13.18
N VAL A 337 42.76 -9.08 -13.72
CA VAL A 337 44.22 -8.88 -13.69
C VAL A 337 44.67 -8.45 -12.30
N GLU A 338 43.93 -7.55 -11.67
CA GLU A 338 44.18 -7.16 -10.28
C GLU A 338 43.62 -8.16 -9.27
N GLY A 339 42.76 -9.08 -9.71
CA GLY A 339 42.09 -10.04 -8.85
C GLY A 339 41.12 -9.38 -7.86
N THR A 340 40.48 -8.28 -8.29
CA THR A 340 39.54 -7.50 -7.47
C THR A 340 38.18 -7.37 -8.15
N VAL A 341 37.13 -7.25 -7.35
CA VAL A 341 35.79 -6.90 -7.83
C VAL A 341 35.36 -5.56 -7.25
N HIS A 342 34.95 -4.65 -8.12
CA HIS A 342 34.36 -3.38 -7.72
C HIS A 342 32.84 -3.46 -7.81
N VAL A 343 32.15 -3.36 -6.66
CA VAL A 343 30.69 -3.45 -6.61
C VAL A 343 30.08 -2.04 -6.53
N SER A 344 29.24 -1.66 -7.49
CA SER A 344 28.53 -0.37 -7.52
C SER A 344 27.21 -0.42 -6.78
N TRP A 345 26.51 -1.55 -6.81
CA TRP A 345 25.18 -1.69 -6.22
C TRP A 345 24.92 -3.13 -5.74
N VAL A 346 24.09 -3.27 -4.72
CA VAL A 346 23.64 -4.55 -4.16
C VAL A 346 22.15 -4.46 -3.87
N GLN A 347 21.43 -5.53 -4.12
CA GLN A 347 20.01 -5.63 -3.82
C GLN A 347 19.73 -5.37 -2.33
N PRO A 348 18.78 -4.47 -1.99
CA PRO A 348 18.36 -4.23 -0.61
C PRO A 348 17.75 -5.49 0.01
N ARG A 349 18.06 -5.75 1.28
CA ARG A 349 17.50 -6.86 2.05
C ARG A 349 16.79 -6.35 3.29
N VAL A 350 15.87 -7.15 3.82
CA VAL A 350 15.23 -6.87 5.11
C VAL A 350 16.31 -6.92 6.19
N LEU A 351 16.48 -5.80 6.87
CA LEU A 351 17.52 -5.63 7.88
C LEU A 351 17.01 -6.04 9.25
N GLY A 352 17.82 -6.80 9.98
CA GLY A 352 17.57 -7.07 11.39
C GLY A 352 17.84 -5.85 12.27
N ILE A 353 17.27 -5.84 13.47
CA ILE A 353 17.52 -4.81 14.50
C ILE A 353 19.02 -4.53 14.73
N PRO A 354 19.93 -5.53 14.76
CA PRO A 354 21.37 -5.27 14.93
C PRO A 354 21.98 -4.49 13.76
N GLN A 355 21.57 -4.78 12.53
CA GLN A 355 22.06 -4.09 11.33
C GLN A 355 21.55 -2.65 11.29
N ILE A 356 20.29 -2.42 11.67
CA ILE A 356 19.72 -1.06 11.80
C ILE A 356 20.51 -0.23 12.83
N ARG A 357 20.94 -0.85 13.94
CA ARG A 357 21.79 -0.18 14.93
C ARG A 357 23.15 0.23 14.34
N SER A 358 23.75 -0.62 13.52
CA SER A 358 24.99 -0.30 12.80
C SER A 358 24.79 0.86 11.80
N LEU A 359 23.70 0.84 11.03
CA LEU A 359 23.36 1.94 10.11
C LEU A 359 23.13 3.26 10.85
N ARG A 360 22.46 3.24 11.99
CA ARG A 360 22.33 4.42 12.86
C ARG A 360 23.70 4.98 13.24
N GLY A 361 24.63 4.13 13.69
CA GLY A 361 25.99 4.59 14.03
C GLY A 361 26.74 5.19 12.84
N ARG A 362 26.56 4.63 11.64
CA ARG A 362 27.14 5.18 10.39
C ARG A 362 26.53 6.53 10.05
N LEU A 363 25.21 6.67 10.17
CA LEU A 363 24.51 7.93 9.94
C LEU A 363 24.95 9.00 10.94
N ASP A 364 25.09 8.64 12.22
CA ASP A 364 25.60 9.54 13.27
C ASP A 364 27.02 10.02 12.94
N THR A 365 27.89 9.14 12.43
CA THR A 365 29.24 9.50 11.96
C THR A 365 29.19 10.47 10.78
N TRP A 366 28.31 10.23 9.81
CA TRP A 366 28.15 11.11 8.66
C TRP A 366 27.58 12.48 9.05
N VAL A 367 26.58 12.53 9.93
CA VAL A 367 26.07 13.77 10.52
C VAL A 367 27.19 14.51 11.26
N GLY A 368 28.07 13.78 11.95
CA GLY A 368 29.30 14.34 12.54
C GLY A 368 30.21 15.00 11.49
N LYS A 369 30.51 14.32 10.38
CA LYS A 369 31.31 14.86 9.27
C LYS A 369 30.67 16.11 8.65
N VAL A 370 29.36 16.11 8.43
CA VAL A 370 28.61 17.26 7.87
C VAL A 370 28.62 18.45 8.83
N ARG A 371 28.44 18.22 10.14
CA ARG A 371 28.54 19.27 11.16
C ARG A 371 29.95 19.86 11.23
N ALA A 372 30.98 19.03 11.11
CA ALA A 372 32.36 19.50 11.06
C ALA A 372 32.62 20.36 9.82
N ALA A 373 32.13 19.96 8.65
CA ALA A 373 32.21 20.76 7.43
C ALA A 373 31.46 22.10 7.57
N LEU A 374 30.23 22.09 8.13
CA LEU A 374 29.48 23.31 8.40
C LEU A 374 30.23 24.25 9.34
N PHE A 375 30.87 23.72 10.38
CA PHE A 375 31.68 24.53 11.30
C PHE A 375 32.89 25.17 10.59
N LEU A 376 33.54 24.44 9.68
CA LEU A 376 34.64 24.97 8.87
C LEU A 376 34.15 26.08 7.93
N PHE A 377 33.02 25.88 7.24
CA PHE A 377 32.43 26.90 6.37
C PHE A 377 31.94 28.13 7.16
N ALA A 378 31.36 27.94 8.34
CA ALA A 378 30.96 29.04 9.21
C ALA A 378 32.18 29.83 9.70
N SER A 379 33.26 29.15 10.08
CA SER A 379 34.50 29.78 10.54
C SER A 379 35.20 30.56 9.42
N SER A 380 35.26 30.01 8.20
CA SER A 380 35.82 30.71 7.04
C SER A 380 34.96 31.88 6.59
N ALA A 381 33.63 31.74 6.61
CA ALA A 381 32.70 32.84 6.34
C ALA A 381 32.82 33.97 7.39
N PHE A 382 33.05 33.65 8.66
CA PHE A 382 33.29 34.64 9.72
C PHE A 382 34.62 35.38 9.52
N ALA A 383 35.67 34.66 9.10
CA ALA A 383 36.97 35.26 8.77
C ALA A 383 36.89 36.22 7.56
N VAL A 384 36.18 35.82 6.50
CA VAL A 384 35.95 36.68 5.32
C VAL A 384 35.02 37.86 5.65
N GLY A 385 34.04 37.66 6.54
CA GLY A 385 33.20 38.73 7.07
C GLY A 385 33.98 39.77 7.89
N GLN A 386 35.00 39.35 8.65
CA GLN A 386 35.89 40.25 9.39
C GLN A 386 36.78 41.09 8.46
N GLU A 387 37.28 40.53 7.35
CA GLU A 387 38.04 41.31 6.36
C GLU A 387 37.18 42.33 5.60
N ARG A 388 35.91 42.02 5.32
CA ARG A 388 34.97 42.99 4.71
C ARG A 388 34.48 44.07 5.69
N SER A 389 34.53 43.81 7.00
CA SER A 389 34.15 44.76 8.04
C SER A 389 35.20 45.87 8.27
N PHE A 390 36.41 45.72 7.74
CA PHE A 390 37.47 46.73 7.86
C PHE A 390 37.34 47.90 6.85
N TRP A 391 36.46 47.80 5.85
CA TRP A 391 36.24 48.86 4.84
C TRP A 391 34.95 49.67 5.02
N PHE A 392 34.12 49.38 6.03
CA PHE A 392 32.94 50.18 6.37
C PHE A 392 32.91 50.50 7.87
N ILE A 393 33.66 51.53 8.27
CA ILE A 393 33.51 52.15 9.59
C ILE A 393 32.36 53.17 9.51
N ALA A 394 31.17 52.77 9.97
CA ALA A 394 30.20 53.64 10.62
C ALA A 394 29.29 52.77 11.53
N PRO A 395 29.02 53.15 12.79
CA PRO A 395 28.50 52.22 13.80
C PRO A 395 26.96 52.15 13.79
N PRO A 396 26.33 50.98 14.04
CA PRO A 396 24.92 50.94 14.37
C PRO A 396 24.70 50.89 15.89
N ARG A 397 23.69 51.64 16.32
CA ARG A 397 23.14 51.70 17.68
C ARG A 397 22.67 50.32 18.14
N LYS A 398 23.05 49.97 19.37
CA LYS A 398 22.49 48.86 20.16
C LYS A 398 20.98 49.02 20.30
N HIS A 399 20.18 47.99 20.02
CA HIS A 399 19.10 47.55 20.91
C HIS A 399 18.44 46.24 20.47
N LYS A 400 18.38 45.29 21.44
CA LYS A 400 17.38 44.24 21.64
C LYS A 400 17.22 43.14 20.57
N ALA A 401 18.03 42.09 20.70
CA ALA A 401 17.62 40.72 20.39
C ALA A 401 18.38 39.77 21.34
N LYS A 402 17.79 39.45 22.50
CA LYS A 402 18.38 38.49 23.45
C LYS A 402 17.37 37.62 24.19
N THR A 403 16.12 37.51 23.69
CA THR A 403 15.06 36.79 24.43
C THR A 403 14.28 35.78 23.60
N GLU A 404 14.73 35.41 22.39
CA GLU A 404 14.02 34.40 21.56
C GLU A 404 14.84 33.13 21.25
N LEU A 405 16.03 32.96 21.85
CA LEU A 405 16.90 31.82 21.56
C LEU A 405 16.70 30.60 22.49
N HIS A 406 15.84 30.70 23.52
CA HIS A 406 15.70 29.64 24.53
C HIS A 406 14.42 28.79 24.44
N HIS A 407 13.46 29.11 23.57
CA HIS A 407 12.24 28.30 23.41
C HIS A 407 12.24 27.35 22.19
N PHE A 408 13.32 27.33 21.40
CA PHE A 408 13.43 26.58 20.14
C PHE A 408 13.96 25.14 20.27
N TYR A 409 14.05 24.60 21.49
CA TYR A 409 14.65 23.29 21.77
C TYR A 409 13.67 22.30 22.45
N SER A 410 12.50 22.05 21.84
CA SER A 410 11.78 20.78 22.09
C SER A 410 10.65 20.55 21.08
N LEU A 411 10.94 19.96 19.91
CA LEU A 411 9.95 19.18 19.13
C LEU A 411 10.66 18.24 18.13
N PRO A 412 10.07 17.08 17.75
CA PRO A 412 10.78 15.97 17.11
C PRO A 412 11.21 16.22 15.65
N ILE A 413 12.34 15.63 15.28
CA ILE A 413 13.06 15.75 13.99
C ILE A 413 12.22 15.37 12.75
N LEU A 414 11.16 14.56 12.90
CA LEU A 414 10.38 14.05 11.78
C LEU A 414 9.48 15.13 11.13
N VAL A 415 8.93 16.06 11.93
CA VAL A 415 8.10 17.17 11.43
C VAL A 415 8.95 18.14 10.59
N ARG A 416 10.20 18.37 11.02
CA ARG A 416 11.14 19.27 10.32
C ARG A 416 11.56 18.75 8.95
N ILE A 417 11.71 17.45 8.74
CA ILE A 417 12.11 16.92 7.42
C ILE A 417 10.94 17.06 6.44
N GLN A 418 9.71 16.89 6.91
CA GLN A 418 8.51 17.06 6.08
C GLN A 418 8.26 18.54 5.73
N GLU A 419 8.48 19.47 6.66
CA GLU A 419 8.44 20.92 6.39
C GLU A 419 9.60 21.40 5.48
N MET A 420 10.82 20.88 5.66
CA MET A 420 11.99 21.30 4.88
C MET A 420 11.96 20.82 3.43
N VAL A 421 11.32 19.69 3.12
CA VAL A 421 11.22 19.18 1.74
C VAL A 421 10.14 19.93 0.95
N VAL A 422 9.10 20.44 1.61
CA VAL A 422 8.04 21.23 0.96
C VAL A 422 8.53 22.65 0.60
N GLY A 423 9.38 23.27 1.43
CA GLY A 423 9.90 24.62 1.19
C GLY A 423 11.02 24.78 0.15
N LEU A 424 11.37 23.73 -0.60
CA LEU A 424 12.52 23.76 -1.54
C LEU A 424 12.15 23.94 -3.01
N LEU A 425 10.86 23.96 -3.38
CA LEU A 425 10.46 24.08 -4.78
C LEU A 425 10.42 25.53 -5.28
N ASN A 426 10.26 26.54 -4.39
CA ASN A 426 10.20 27.95 -4.80
C ASN A 426 10.85 28.91 -3.78
N ALA A 427 12.17 28.88 -3.64
CA ALA A 427 12.86 29.67 -2.61
C ALA A 427 12.78 31.20 -2.77
N ASN A 428 12.42 31.73 -3.96
CA ASN A 428 12.30 33.17 -4.23
C ASN A 428 11.24 33.45 -5.33
N PRO A 429 9.95 33.62 -5.00
CA PRO A 429 8.93 34.00 -5.98
C PRO A 429 9.14 35.43 -6.51
N THR A 430 8.84 35.67 -7.79
CA THR A 430 8.83 37.02 -8.37
C THR A 430 7.64 37.81 -7.86
N VAL A 431 7.89 38.86 -7.07
CA VAL A 431 6.85 39.73 -6.49
C VAL A 431 6.55 40.91 -7.42
N TYR A 432 5.28 41.10 -7.76
CA TYR A 432 4.79 42.21 -8.58
C TYR A 432 4.15 43.30 -7.71
N LYS A 433 4.21 44.57 -8.16
CA LYS A 433 3.57 45.69 -7.46
C LYS A 433 2.03 45.57 -7.57
N LYS A 434 1.33 45.68 -6.44
CA LYS A 434 -0.15 45.74 -6.39
C LYS A 434 -0.69 46.91 -7.22
N LYS A 435 -1.82 46.70 -7.91
CA LYS A 435 -2.55 47.81 -8.56
C LYS A 435 -3.34 48.61 -7.51
N GLU A 436 -3.32 49.94 -7.58
CA GLU A 436 -4.14 50.80 -6.72
C GLU A 436 -5.64 50.48 -6.89
N ARG A 437 -6.36 50.38 -5.77
CA ARG A 437 -7.82 50.18 -5.76
C ARG A 437 -8.48 51.37 -6.45
N ARG A 438 -9.21 51.13 -7.54
CA ARG A 438 -10.03 52.17 -8.18
C ARG A 438 -11.26 52.38 -7.30
N ALA A 439 -11.49 53.62 -6.86
CA ALA A 439 -12.73 53.98 -6.17
C ALA A 439 -13.92 53.82 -7.15
N ARG A 440 -14.98 53.13 -6.73
CA ARG A 440 -16.24 53.11 -7.51
C ARG A 440 -16.74 54.54 -7.65
N ASN A 441 -16.96 54.98 -8.89
CA ASN A 441 -17.85 56.09 -9.15
C ASN A 441 -19.28 55.58 -8.94
N VAL A 442 -19.79 55.69 -7.71
CA VAL A 442 -21.20 55.42 -7.41
C VAL A 442 -22.02 56.51 -8.11
N PRO A 443 -22.92 56.19 -9.07
CA PRO A 443 -23.89 57.16 -9.55
C PRO A 443 -24.81 57.55 -8.38
N THR A 444 -24.93 58.84 -8.10
CA THR A 444 -25.63 59.41 -6.92
C THR A 444 -27.16 59.14 -6.89
N ILE A 445 -27.70 58.32 -7.79
CA ILE A 445 -29.15 58.04 -7.89
C ILE A 445 -29.34 56.57 -8.30
N ILE A 446 -29.59 55.68 -7.34
CA ILE A 446 -30.10 54.33 -7.59
C ILE A 446 -31.14 53.98 -6.51
N ASP A 447 -32.26 53.42 -6.96
CA ASP A 447 -33.39 52.90 -6.19
C ASP A 447 -32.91 51.88 -5.13
N GLU A 448 -33.31 52.05 -3.86
CA GLU A 448 -32.83 51.28 -2.69
C GLU A 448 -33.18 49.77 -2.77
N TYR A 449 -33.96 49.37 -3.78
CA TYR A 449 -34.40 48.01 -4.06
C TYR A 449 -33.82 47.39 -5.35
N ALA A 450 -32.91 48.08 -6.06
CA ALA A 450 -32.25 47.52 -7.23
C ALA A 450 -31.15 46.51 -6.83
N VAL A 451 -31.23 45.28 -7.32
CA VAL A 451 -30.19 44.26 -7.11
C VAL A 451 -28.96 44.66 -7.93
N GLU A 452 -27.88 45.10 -7.27
CA GLU A 452 -26.60 45.33 -7.94
C GLU A 452 -26.05 43.99 -8.48
N PRO A 453 -25.76 43.90 -9.79
CA PRO A 453 -25.10 42.73 -10.35
C PRO A 453 -23.66 42.66 -9.84
N ILE A 454 -23.19 41.45 -9.51
CA ILE A 454 -21.81 41.23 -9.07
C ILE A 454 -20.91 41.24 -10.32
N ASP A 455 -20.07 42.27 -10.42
CA ASP A 455 -19.11 42.42 -11.52
C ASP A 455 -17.82 41.64 -11.26
N GLU A 456 -17.07 41.33 -12.33
CA GLU A 456 -15.78 40.63 -12.29
C GLU A 456 -14.75 41.32 -11.38
N GLN A 457 -14.82 42.65 -11.30
CA GLN A 457 -13.96 43.47 -10.43
C GLN A 457 -14.26 43.25 -8.95
N GLU A 458 -15.52 43.03 -8.58
CA GLU A 458 -15.89 42.76 -7.19
C GLU A 458 -15.38 41.38 -6.75
N ILE A 459 -15.46 40.38 -7.64
CA ILE A 459 -14.89 39.06 -7.41
C ILE A 459 -13.38 39.13 -7.28
N PHE A 460 -12.70 39.95 -8.11
CA PHE A 460 -11.26 40.17 -8.00
C PHE A 460 -10.87 40.80 -6.65
N ASP A 461 -11.62 41.80 -6.18
CA ASP A 461 -11.36 42.45 -4.90
C ASP A 461 -11.56 41.50 -3.70
N TYR A 462 -12.44 40.50 -3.80
CA TYR A 462 -12.57 39.47 -2.75
C TYR A 462 -11.39 38.51 -2.67
N ILE A 463 -10.72 38.22 -3.79
CA ILE A 463 -9.69 37.16 -3.87
C ILE A 463 -8.25 37.68 -3.90
N ARG A 464 -8.02 38.96 -4.22
CA ARG A 464 -6.68 39.55 -4.35
C ARG A 464 -5.83 39.56 -3.07
N ASP A 465 -6.49 39.60 -1.91
CA ASP A 465 -5.87 39.71 -0.59
C ASP A 465 -5.62 38.35 0.08
N ILE A 466 -6.01 37.25 -0.57
CA ILE A 466 -5.71 35.89 -0.09
C ILE A 466 -4.19 35.70 -0.10
N LYS A 467 -3.64 35.18 1.00
CA LYS A 467 -2.22 34.86 1.12
C LYS A 467 -1.91 33.49 0.54
N ASP A 468 -0.70 33.36 0.03
CA ASP A 468 -0.17 32.07 -0.38
C ASP A 468 0.16 31.19 0.85
N PRO A 469 -0.08 29.88 0.80
CA PRO A 469 0.22 28.99 1.92
C PRO A 469 1.73 28.74 2.13
N GLU A 470 2.57 28.95 1.11
CA GLU A 470 4.03 28.80 1.19
C GLU A 470 4.75 30.14 1.45
N HIS A 471 4.13 31.26 1.06
CA HIS A 471 4.76 32.58 1.11
C HIS A 471 3.88 33.66 1.76
N PRO A 472 4.47 34.66 2.44
CA PRO A 472 3.72 35.74 3.08
C PRO A 472 3.07 36.76 2.11
N TYR A 473 3.15 36.51 0.80
CA TYR A 473 2.67 37.40 -0.26
C TYR A 473 1.23 37.05 -0.67
N SER A 474 0.50 38.03 -1.22
CA SER A 474 -0.86 37.78 -1.71
C SER A 474 -0.89 37.17 -3.12
N LEU A 475 -1.98 36.50 -3.47
CA LEU A 475 -2.14 35.88 -4.79
C LEU A 475 -2.03 36.88 -5.96
N GLU A 476 -2.38 38.15 -5.74
CA GLU A 476 -2.15 39.24 -6.71
C GLU A 476 -0.65 39.52 -6.90
N GLU A 477 0.11 39.63 -5.80
CA GLU A 477 1.54 39.92 -5.82
C GLU A 477 2.35 38.82 -6.53
N LEU A 478 1.85 37.59 -6.50
CA LEU A 478 2.44 36.43 -7.17
C LEU A 478 1.91 36.22 -8.61
N LYS A 479 0.97 37.05 -9.09
CA LYS A 479 0.23 36.85 -10.36
C LYS A 479 -0.42 35.47 -10.49
N VAL A 480 -0.80 34.87 -9.37
CA VAL A 480 -1.55 33.61 -9.36
C VAL A 480 -2.97 33.84 -9.85
N VAL A 481 -3.54 35.02 -9.57
CA VAL A 481 -4.85 35.46 -10.05
C VAL A 481 -4.73 36.84 -10.69
N THR A 482 -5.38 37.04 -11.85
CA THR A 482 -5.45 38.33 -12.57
C THR A 482 -6.90 38.71 -12.85
N GLU A 483 -7.20 39.99 -13.04
CA GLU A 483 -8.54 40.49 -13.39
C GLU A 483 -9.10 39.77 -14.64
N ASP A 484 -8.28 39.59 -15.67
CA ASP A 484 -8.66 38.91 -16.93
C ASP A 484 -8.92 37.39 -16.80
N SER A 485 -8.69 36.81 -15.61
CA SER A 485 -8.84 35.36 -15.36
C SER A 485 -10.16 35.00 -14.68
N ILE A 486 -11.02 35.99 -14.47
CA ILE A 486 -12.32 35.88 -13.80
C ILE A 486 -13.39 36.12 -14.85
N GLU A 487 -14.33 35.18 -14.98
CA GLU A 487 -15.52 35.32 -15.80
C GLU A 487 -16.74 35.29 -14.87
N ALA A 488 -17.52 36.37 -14.84
CA ALA A 488 -18.72 36.47 -14.02
C ALA A 488 -19.95 36.73 -14.89
N THR A 489 -20.92 35.80 -14.86
CA THR A 489 -22.18 35.94 -15.60
C THR A 489 -23.35 36.00 -14.64
N ASP A 490 -23.89 37.19 -14.42
CA ASP A 490 -25.02 37.43 -13.50
C ASP A 490 -26.28 36.66 -13.93
N LYS A 491 -26.61 36.67 -15.24
CA LYS A 491 -27.78 35.98 -15.81
C LYS A 491 -27.80 34.48 -15.60
N GLN A 492 -26.62 33.85 -15.49
CA GLN A 492 -26.48 32.40 -15.28
C GLN A 492 -26.11 32.07 -13.82
N SER A 493 -25.99 33.10 -12.96
CA SER A 493 -25.48 32.97 -11.59
C SER A 493 -24.24 32.07 -11.53
N TYR A 494 -23.27 32.33 -12.41
CA TYR A 494 -22.09 31.50 -12.57
C TYR A 494 -20.83 32.35 -12.51
N VAL A 495 -19.89 31.92 -11.68
CA VAL A 495 -18.58 32.56 -11.51
C VAL A 495 -17.51 31.52 -11.81
N ARG A 496 -16.64 31.82 -12.76
CA ARG A 496 -15.47 31.02 -13.07
C ARG A 496 -14.20 31.79 -12.72
N VAL A 497 -13.32 31.17 -11.95
CA VAL A 497 -11.99 31.73 -11.65
C VAL A 497 -10.93 30.76 -12.15
N THR A 498 -10.03 31.27 -12.98
CA THR A 498 -8.89 30.51 -13.49
C THR A 498 -7.61 31.01 -12.80
N PHE A 499 -6.92 30.16 -12.06
CA PHE A 499 -5.66 30.56 -11.39
C PHE A 499 -4.45 29.86 -12.02
N THR A 500 -3.31 30.54 -12.00
CA THR A 500 -2.05 30.05 -12.57
C THR A 500 -1.06 29.74 -11.46
N PRO A 501 -0.75 28.46 -11.17
CA PRO A 501 0.27 28.13 -10.19
C PRO A 501 1.64 28.64 -10.67
N THR A 502 2.50 28.99 -9.72
CA THR A 502 3.83 29.54 -9.99
C THR A 502 4.79 28.50 -10.61
N ILE A 503 4.55 27.20 -10.39
CA ILE A 503 5.38 26.07 -10.87
C ILE A 503 4.49 24.90 -11.31
N GLU A 504 4.91 24.18 -12.36
CA GLU A 504 4.19 23.05 -12.98
C GLU A 504 3.98 21.83 -12.06
N HIS A 505 4.79 21.69 -11.00
CA HIS A 505 4.71 20.62 -9.99
C HIS A 505 4.33 21.13 -8.60
N CYS A 506 3.64 22.27 -8.50
CA CYS A 506 3.26 22.84 -7.21
C CYS A 506 2.31 21.91 -6.44
N SER A 507 2.77 21.40 -5.29
CA SER A 507 1.96 20.55 -4.40
C SER A 507 0.83 21.34 -3.70
N MET A 508 0.96 22.66 -3.61
CA MET A 508 0.00 23.56 -2.96
C MET A 508 -1.07 24.11 -3.90
N ALA A 509 -1.09 23.71 -5.18
CA ALA A 509 -2.11 24.16 -6.13
C ALA A 509 -3.54 23.81 -5.69
N THR A 510 -3.73 22.64 -5.09
CA THR A 510 -5.03 22.21 -4.54
C THR A 510 -5.45 23.07 -3.34
N LEU A 511 -4.50 23.47 -2.48
CA LEU A 511 -4.78 24.30 -1.31
C LEU A 511 -5.12 25.73 -1.71
N ILE A 512 -4.39 26.31 -2.67
CA ILE A 512 -4.70 27.63 -3.25
C ILE A 512 -6.10 27.63 -3.85
N GLY A 513 -6.45 26.59 -4.63
CA GLY A 513 -7.79 26.42 -5.19
C GLY A 513 -8.88 26.28 -4.13
N LEU A 514 -8.58 25.59 -3.01
CA LEU A 514 -9.50 25.45 -1.88
C LEU A 514 -9.73 26.81 -1.18
N CYS A 515 -8.67 27.59 -0.92
CA CYS A 515 -8.78 28.93 -0.34
C CYS A 515 -9.65 29.86 -1.19
N LEU A 516 -9.45 29.86 -2.52
CA LEU A 516 -10.29 30.60 -3.47
C LEU A 516 -11.76 30.16 -3.38
N ARG A 517 -12.02 28.85 -3.30
CA ARG A 517 -13.38 28.31 -3.20
C ARG A 517 -14.08 28.75 -1.93
N VAL A 518 -13.40 28.62 -0.80
CA VAL A 518 -13.96 28.96 0.51
C VAL A 518 -14.22 30.46 0.61
N LYS A 519 -13.31 31.32 0.13
CA LYS A 519 -13.49 32.77 0.13
C LYS A 519 -14.71 33.19 -0.69
N LEU A 520 -14.87 32.62 -1.89
CA LEU A 520 -16.01 32.92 -2.76
C LEU A 520 -17.32 32.36 -2.22
N MET A 521 -17.32 31.16 -1.63
CA MET A 521 -18.50 30.59 -0.97
C MET A 521 -18.94 31.41 0.26
N ARG A 522 -18.01 32.01 0.99
CA ARG A 522 -18.31 32.88 2.16
C ARG A 522 -18.76 34.29 1.75
N SER A 523 -18.28 34.80 0.61
CA SER A 523 -18.51 36.20 0.20
C SER A 523 -19.66 36.36 -0.79
N LEU A 524 -19.97 35.34 -1.61
CA LEU A 524 -21.04 35.39 -2.61
C LEU A 524 -22.35 34.80 -2.06
N PRO A 525 -23.53 35.33 -2.47
CA PRO A 525 -24.81 34.72 -2.16
C PRO A 525 -24.91 33.29 -2.72
N SER A 526 -25.61 32.38 -2.01
CA SER A 526 -25.75 30.96 -2.38
C SER A 526 -26.38 30.67 -3.76
N ARG A 527 -26.87 31.71 -4.45
CA ARG A 527 -27.34 31.62 -5.84
C ARG A 527 -26.21 31.36 -6.85
N TYR A 528 -24.99 31.81 -6.56
CA TYR A 528 -23.87 31.70 -7.50
C TYR A 528 -23.21 30.32 -7.43
N LYS A 529 -23.07 29.68 -8.59
CA LYS A 529 -22.24 28.49 -8.76
C LYS A 529 -20.80 28.91 -9.06
N VAL A 530 -19.89 28.56 -8.15
CA VAL A 530 -18.45 28.82 -8.27
C VAL A 530 -17.75 27.62 -8.92
N ASP A 531 -17.03 27.86 -10.01
CA ASP A 531 -16.15 26.90 -10.70
C ASP A 531 -14.72 27.43 -10.68
N ILE A 532 -13.79 26.62 -10.16
CA ILE A 532 -12.38 27.02 -10.02
C ILE A 532 -11.55 26.06 -10.84
N ARG A 533 -10.69 26.64 -11.69
CA ARG A 533 -9.83 25.88 -12.60
C ARG A 533 -8.40 26.36 -12.54
N VAL A 534 -7.49 25.43 -12.73
CA VAL A 534 -6.10 25.73 -13.06
C VAL A 534 -6.01 26.13 -14.53
N ALA A 535 -5.17 27.11 -14.84
CA ALA A 535 -4.92 27.53 -16.23
C ALA A 535 -4.37 26.37 -17.08
N PRO A 536 -4.86 26.18 -18.31
CA PRO A 536 -4.53 25.01 -19.11
C PRO A 536 -3.03 24.92 -19.42
N GLY A 537 -2.45 23.74 -19.20
CA GLY A 537 -1.03 23.46 -19.47
C GLY A 537 -0.04 24.06 -18.45
N ARG A 538 -0.52 24.56 -17.30
CA ARG A 538 0.32 25.16 -16.25
C ARG A 538 0.61 24.23 -15.07
N HIS A 539 0.04 23.02 -15.04
CA HIS A 539 0.26 22.04 -13.97
C HIS A 539 0.25 20.61 -14.52
N ALA A 540 1.18 19.78 -14.05
CA ALA A 540 1.33 18.40 -14.53
C ALA A 540 0.11 17.52 -14.25
N THR A 541 -0.63 17.78 -13.16
CA THR A 541 -1.84 17.05 -12.76
C THR A 541 -3.09 17.94 -12.80
N GLU A 542 -3.17 18.85 -13.78
CA GLU A 542 -4.27 19.81 -13.95
C GLU A 542 -5.66 19.15 -13.90
N ALA A 543 -5.86 18.06 -14.66
CA ALA A 543 -7.16 17.39 -14.74
C ALA A 543 -7.61 16.80 -13.40
N GLU A 544 -6.65 16.29 -12.61
CA GLU A 544 -6.94 15.74 -11.30
C GLU A 544 -7.28 16.85 -10.30
N VAL A 545 -6.48 17.93 -10.25
CA VAL A 545 -6.72 19.08 -9.38
C VAL A 545 -8.09 19.71 -9.69
N ASN A 546 -8.41 19.92 -10.97
CA ASN A 546 -9.71 20.46 -11.40
C ASN A 546 -10.89 19.55 -11.00
N LYS A 547 -10.72 18.22 -11.04
CA LYS A 547 -11.74 17.26 -10.58
C LYS A 547 -11.91 17.33 -9.07
N GLN A 548 -10.81 17.37 -8.33
CA GLN A 548 -10.81 17.44 -6.86
C GLN A 548 -11.45 18.73 -6.34
N LEU A 549 -11.12 19.87 -6.94
CA LEU A 549 -11.66 21.18 -6.53
C LEU A 549 -13.15 21.32 -6.84
N ASN A 550 -13.65 20.64 -7.88
CA ASN A 550 -15.06 20.72 -8.28
C ASN A 550 -15.98 19.67 -7.64
N ASP A 551 -15.42 18.66 -6.99
CA ASP A 551 -16.16 17.69 -6.18
C ASP A 551 -16.62 18.32 -4.86
N LYS A 552 -17.95 18.46 -4.70
CA LYS A 552 -18.55 19.11 -3.53
C LYS A 552 -18.35 18.30 -2.24
N GLU A 553 -18.45 16.98 -2.32
CA GLU A 553 -18.32 16.08 -1.16
C GLU A 553 -16.89 16.10 -0.66
N ARG A 554 -15.92 16.10 -1.59
CA ARG A 554 -14.50 16.16 -1.23
C ARG A 554 -14.10 17.49 -0.61
N VAL A 555 -14.62 18.61 -1.13
CA VAL A 555 -14.38 19.94 -0.54
C VAL A 555 -15.02 20.05 0.85
N ALA A 556 -16.23 19.49 1.03
CA ALA A 556 -16.87 19.45 2.35
C ALA A 556 -16.05 18.63 3.35
N ALA A 557 -15.61 17.43 2.96
CA ALA A 557 -14.75 16.58 3.79
C ALA A 557 -13.39 17.25 4.13
N ALA A 558 -12.82 18.03 3.19
CA ALA A 558 -11.59 18.78 3.45
C ALA A 558 -11.80 19.88 4.51
N LEU A 559 -12.98 20.49 4.57
CA LEU A 559 -13.33 21.52 5.56
C LEU A 559 -13.69 20.95 6.93
N GLU A 560 -14.03 19.66 7.02
CA GLU A 560 -14.21 18.96 8.30
C GLU A 560 -12.88 18.67 9.02
N ASN A 561 -11.76 18.70 8.28
CA ASN A 561 -10.44 18.48 8.85
C ASN A 561 -9.92 19.75 9.55
N PRO A 562 -9.70 19.74 10.88
CA PRO A 562 -9.32 20.93 11.64
C PRO A 562 -7.99 21.54 11.19
N ASN A 563 -7.01 20.72 10.80
CA ASN A 563 -5.70 21.22 10.39
C ASN A 563 -5.76 21.97 9.05
N LEU A 564 -6.58 21.49 8.12
CA LEU A 564 -6.77 22.14 6.82
C LEU A 564 -7.61 23.40 6.97
N LEU A 565 -8.62 23.38 7.85
CA LEU A 565 -9.44 24.54 8.14
C LEU A 565 -8.62 25.69 8.75
N GLU A 566 -7.77 25.40 9.75
CA GLU A 566 -6.87 26.40 10.35
C GLU A 566 -5.92 27.01 9.30
N LEU A 567 -5.36 26.19 8.43
CA LEU A 567 -4.47 26.65 7.36
C LEU A 567 -5.22 27.54 6.36
N VAL A 568 -6.42 27.15 5.94
CA VAL A 568 -7.27 27.96 5.06
C VAL A 568 -7.64 29.27 5.73
N ASP A 569 -8.10 29.26 6.98
CA ASP A 569 -8.48 30.47 7.71
C ASP A 569 -7.29 31.42 7.87
N SER A 570 -6.08 30.91 8.14
CA SER A 570 -4.85 31.73 8.19
C SER A 570 -4.52 32.41 6.85
N CYS A 571 -4.83 31.77 5.72
CA CYS A 571 -4.65 32.33 4.38
C CYS A 571 -5.71 33.40 4.05
N LEU A 572 -6.87 33.34 4.71
CA LEU A 572 -8.02 34.22 4.49
C LEU A 572 -8.09 35.40 5.46
N GLU A 573 -7.21 35.45 6.48
CA GLU A 573 -7.18 36.54 7.46
C GLU A 573 -6.96 37.90 6.80
N PRO A 574 -7.83 38.89 7.08
CA PRO A 574 -7.69 40.23 6.53
C PRO A 574 -6.39 40.86 7.03
N THR A 575 -5.54 41.28 6.10
CA THR A 575 -4.37 42.10 6.42
C THR A 575 -4.87 43.51 6.68
N TYR A 576 -5.21 43.82 7.93
CA TYR A 576 -5.42 45.21 8.35
C TYR A 576 -4.06 45.92 8.27
N ALA A 577 -3.91 46.78 7.27
CA ALA A 577 -2.84 47.77 7.20
C ALA A 577 -3.33 49.09 7.79
#